data_AF-A0A3B0MDL4-F1
#
_entry.id   AF-A0A3B0MDL4-F1
#
_cell.length_a   1.000
_cell.length_b   1.000
_cell.length_c   1.000
_cell.angle_alpha   90.00
_cell.angle_beta   90.00
_cell.angle_gamma   90.00
#
_symmetry.space_group_name_H-M   'P 1'
#
loop_
_entity.id
_entity.type
_entity.pdbx_description
1 polymer ?
#
loop_
_entity_poly.entity_id
_entity_poly.type
_entity_poly.pdbx_seq_one_letter_code
_entity_poly.pdbx_strand_id
1 'polypeptide(L)'
;MEFLTFSAGDNYVTYCSIDDLVNKKRDQKAKGYKNSGHHAGYKVQYFRSDSQQDHDSDSKYDHDTQVYSSNLRKQINKQSYELEVYDREIIQLNNSLNDNKNPLNEQQKIAITNNIDRLKKQRSWLDIAMKEQNEQYSQIYRIEMHNDRRMRRPDNPSGTDYRFKSTPLLYNPNDGKLHKRDNPFFNGKINFDKEVNDFKTGKTVKRHYPFNVYHGDQIFIEPPADMLWQKEKKRKDHGIAPILSAAVSITDGLSVYLRYTESVRMPSLFENSVGFSGMRKIIPGEKINTERAKTQELGIHYNLANLLKTEKHANIRLTYFDTTIENVFDRDAHYNFTQMDRQLLSGIEVQGRYDNGFIFSDISYVYNIKNKVCDLNSTHRLDPYNQHNIPECIDDGFPGGFLRTAIQPNYSFNMNLGARLWDKKIKIGSRFTYHSKAENRDEKHLMRIKSSSYLGINNNLVRWDPIFTIDAYVDYKINDNMSIELTGTNLTDEYYLDPLTRSMMPAPGRTFKLSFNSIF
;
A
#
# COMPACT_ATOMS: atom_id res chain seq x y z
N MET A 1 14.75 40.00 -36.17
CA MET A 1 14.23 38.67 -35.82
C MET A 1 15.24 38.05 -34.89
N GLU A 2 14.88 37.77 -33.63
CA GLU A 2 15.77 37.03 -32.75
C GLU A 2 15.80 35.58 -33.24
N PHE A 3 16.89 35.23 -33.92
CA PHE A 3 17.10 33.88 -34.46
C PHE A 3 17.24 32.83 -33.34
N LEU A 4 17.70 33.26 -32.17
CA LEU A 4 18.05 32.40 -31.05
C LEU A 4 17.74 33.12 -29.74
N THR A 5 16.97 32.46 -28.87
CA THR A 5 16.64 32.95 -27.53
C THR A 5 17.07 31.91 -26.51
N PHE A 6 17.77 32.36 -25.48
CA PHE A 6 18.08 31.55 -24.30
C PHE A 6 17.41 32.16 -23.09
N SER A 7 16.85 31.32 -22.23
CA SER A 7 16.43 31.73 -20.89
C SER A 7 16.93 30.74 -19.86
N ALA A 8 17.37 31.28 -18.74
CA ALA A 8 17.79 30.53 -17.58
C ALA A 8 17.20 31.20 -16.35
N GLY A 9 16.77 30.40 -15.40
CA GLY A 9 16.28 30.86 -14.11
C GLY A 9 16.30 29.72 -13.10
N ASP A 10 16.10 30.04 -11.85
CA ASP A 10 15.99 29.07 -10.78
C ASP A 10 14.88 29.48 -9.81
N ASN A 11 14.22 28.48 -9.25
CA ASN A 11 13.30 28.66 -8.15
C ASN A 11 13.92 28.10 -6.88
N TYR A 12 14.07 28.93 -5.86
CA TYR A 12 14.47 28.50 -4.53
C TYR A 12 13.23 28.29 -3.66
N VAL A 13 13.07 27.08 -3.13
CA VAL A 13 11.94 26.69 -2.30
C VAL A 13 12.46 26.36 -0.90
N THR A 14 11.92 27.02 0.11
CA THR A 14 12.16 26.67 1.52
C THR A 14 10.88 26.16 2.15
N TYR A 15 11.00 25.18 3.04
CA TYR A 15 9.88 24.61 3.75
C TYR A 15 10.16 24.41 5.22
N CYS A 16 9.10 24.55 6.00
CA CYS A 16 9.13 24.32 7.41
C CYS A 16 7.79 23.74 7.86
N SER A 17 7.80 22.64 8.62
CA SER A 17 6.60 22.08 9.24
C SER A 17 6.83 21.60 10.66
N ILE A 18 5.75 21.62 11.43
CA ILE A 18 5.65 21.07 12.77
C ILE A 18 4.22 20.54 12.94
N ASP A 19 4.07 19.38 13.59
CA ASP A 19 2.75 18.86 13.93
C ASP A 19 2.41 19.13 15.40
N ASP A 20 1.79 20.29 15.64
CA ASP A 20 1.38 20.68 16.98
C ASP A 20 0.26 19.81 17.54
N LEU A 21 -0.58 19.22 16.67
CA LEU A 21 -1.67 18.35 17.10
C LEU A 21 -1.11 17.04 17.65
N VAL A 22 -0.25 16.35 16.88
CA VAL A 22 0.42 15.12 17.32
C VAL A 22 1.25 15.39 18.56
N ASN A 23 1.98 16.50 18.61
CA ASN A 23 2.76 16.89 19.78
C ASN A 23 1.88 17.08 21.03
N LYS A 24 0.76 17.79 20.90
CA LYS A 24 -0.21 17.95 21.98
C LYS A 24 -0.83 16.63 22.41
N LYS A 25 -1.16 15.74 21.47
CA LYS A 25 -1.72 14.42 21.75
C LYS A 25 -0.72 13.49 22.44
N ARG A 26 0.57 13.59 22.09
CA ARG A 26 1.64 12.85 22.76
C ARG A 26 1.91 13.36 24.17
N ASP A 27 1.87 14.67 24.39
CA ASP A 27 1.91 15.26 25.75
C ASP A 27 0.80 14.72 26.64
N GLN A 28 -0.41 14.57 26.07
CA GLN A 28 -1.59 14.01 26.76
C GLN A 28 -1.58 12.48 26.84
N LYS A 29 -0.56 11.80 26.30
CA LYS A 29 -0.50 10.34 26.16
C LYS A 29 -1.78 9.72 25.56
N ALA A 30 -2.35 10.40 24.57
CA ALA A 30 -3.58 9.97 23.93
C ALA A 30 -3.39 8.63 23.19
N LYS A 31 -4.31 7.68 23.39
CA LYS A 31 -4.30 6.38 22.72
C LYS A 31 -4.26 6.57 21.19
N GLY A 32 -3.37 5.85 20.51
CA GLY A 32 -3.20 5.92 19.05
C GLY A 32 -2.15 6.92 18.55
N TYR A 33 -1.56 7.75 19.43
CA TYR A 33 -0.55 8.75 19.05
C TYR A 33 0.88 8.41 19.51
N LYS A 34 1.08 7.23 20.13
CA LYS A 34 2.41 6.73 20.47
C LYS A 34 3.24 6.55 19.20
N ASN A 35 4.55 6.75 19.31
CA ASN A 35 5.47 6.43 18.24
C ASN A 35 5.32 4.94 17.88
N SER A 36 5.05 4.66 16.60
CA SER A 36 4.72 3.31 16.09
C SER A 36 5.95 2.42 15.90
N GLY A 37 7.16 2.95 16.09
CA GLY A 37 8.40 2.21 15.88
C GLY A 37 8.80 2.14 14.41
N HIS A 38 9.77 1.29 14.11
CA HIS A 38 10.33 1.17 12.77
C HIS A 38 9.88 -0.13 12.13
N HIS A 39 9.42 -0.05 10.89
CA HIS A 39 9.14 -1.21 10.05
C HIS A 39 10.46 -1.72 9.46
N ALA A 40 11.08 -2.68 10.15
CA ALA A 40 12.44 -3.15 9.90
C ALA A 40 12.55 -4.21 8.81
N GLY A 41 11.44 -4.82 8.38
CA GLY A 41 11.47 -5.82 7.31
C GLY A 41 10.25 -6.72 7.27
N TYR A 42 10.42 -7.90 6.68
CA TYR A 42 9.37 -8.90 6.55
C TYR A 42 9.93 -10.29 6.89
N LYS A 43 9.12 -11.15 7.50
CA LYS A 43 9.42 -12.59 7.55
C LYS A 43 8.91 -13.24 6.26
N VAL A 44 9.81 -13.87 5.54
CA VAL A 44 9.49 -14.65 4.35
C VAL A 44 9.50 -16.12 4.71
N GLN A 45 8.33 -16.74 4.63
CA GLN A 45 8.12 -18.14 4.98
C GLN A 45 8.41 -19.04 3.77
N TYR A 46 8.88 -20.26 4.00
CA TYR A 46 9.09 -21.24 2.94
C TYR A 46 9.05 -22.64 3.55
N PHE A 47 8.77 -23.64 2.73
CA PHE A 47 8.90 -25.03 3.16
C PHE A 47 10.33 -25.49 2.99
N ARG A 48 10.81 -26.27 3.96
CA ARG A 48 12.08 -27.00 3.87
C ARG A 48 11.81 -28.48 4.15
N SER A 49 12.39 -29.38 3.35
CA SER A 49 12.34 -30.81 3.65
C SER A 49 12.98 -31.10 5.01
N ASP A 50 12.43 -32.06 5.72
CA ASP A 50 12.95 -32.46 7.02
C ASP A 50 14.32 -33.13 6.89
N SER A 51 15.08 -33.10 7.98
CA SER A 51 16.38 -33.77 8.09
C SER A 51 16.38 -34.73 9.27
N GLN A 52 17.35 -35.65 9.32
CA GLN A 52 17.50 -36.56 10.46
C GLN A 52 17.60 -35.79 11.79
N GLN A 53 18.39 -34.72 11.84
CA GLN A 53 18.54 -33.88 13.04
C GLN A 53 17.22 -33.21 13.46
N ASP A 54 16.44 -32.74 12.47
CA ASP A 54 15.12 -32.17 12.72
C ASP A 54 14.18 -33.22 13.35
N HIS A 55 14.19 -34.46 12.82
CA HIS A 55 13.42 -35.58 13.35
C HIS A 55 13.86 -35.98 14.76
N ASP A 56 15.16 -36.08 15.02
CA ASP A 56 15.70 -36.44 16.33
C ASP A 56 15.37 -35.39 17.40
N SER A 57 15.42 -34.10 17.02
CA SER A 57 15.02 -33.00 17.91
C SER A 57 13.53 -33.04 18.24
N ASP A 58 12.67 -33.30 17.26
CA ASP A 58 11.23 -33.40 17.48
C ASP A 58 10.89 -34.63 18.32
N SER A 59 11.54 -35.78 18.05
CA SER A 59 11.38 -37.00 18.86
C SER A 59 11.80 -36.79 20.31
N LYS A 60 12.87 -36.03 20.56
CA LYS A 60 13.30 -35.69 21.92
C LYS A 60 12.30 -34.77 22.62
N TYR A 61 11.81 -33.74 21.92
CA TYR A 61 10.81 -32.83 22.46
C TYR A 61 9.49 -33.54 22.78
N ASP A 62 9.01 -34.40 21.88
CA ASP A 62 7.80 -35.20 22.07
C ASP A 62 7.97 -36.15 23.28
N HIS A 63 9.14 -36.77 23.42
CA HIS A 63 9.46 -37.59 24.58
C HIS A 63 9.47 -36.79 25.89
N ASP A 64 10.18 -35.65 25.93
CA ASP A 64 10.27 -34.78 27.11
C ASP A 64 8.87 -34.25 27.52
N THR A 65 8.05 -33.89 26.54
CA THR A 65 6.67 -33.42 26.75
C THR A 65 5.78 -34.53 27.29
N GLN A 66 5.86 -35.74 26.73
CA GLN A 66 5.13 -36.92 27.22
C GLN A 66 5.56 -37.33 28.64
N VAL A 67 6.86 -37.28 28.93
CA VAL A 67 7.38 -37.58 30.27
C VAL A 67 6.86 -36.53 31.27
N TYR A 68 6.92 -35.24 30.92
CA TYR A 68 6.41 -34.16 31.77
C TYR A 68 4.90 -34.28 31.99
N SER A 69 4.10 -34.48 30.93
CA SER A 69 2.63 -34.61 31.03
C SER A 69 2.22 -35.85 31.83
N SER A 70 2.93 -36.98 31.66
CA SER A 70 2.68 -38.20 32.44
C SER A 70 2.99 -38.03 33.94
N ASN A 71 4.04 -37.29 34.28
CA ASN A 71 4.40 -36.98 35.67
C ASN A 71 3.38 -36.04 36.31
N LEU A 72 2.96 -34.99 35.59
CA LEU A 72 1.92 -34.07 36.06
C LEU A 72 0.59 -34.79 36.29
N ARG A 73 0.19 -35.70 35.38
CA ARG A 73 -1.01 -36.53 35.54
C ARG A 73 -0.94 -37.44 36.77
N LYS A 74 0.22 -38.04 37.06
CA LYS A 74 0.43 -38.84 38.29
C LYS A 74 0.27 -38.00 39.56
N GLN A 75 0.79 -36.77 39.56
CA GLN A 75 0.65 -35.85 40.68
C GLN A 75 -0.81 -35.45 40.90
N ILE A 76 -1.52 -35.05 39.84
CA ILE A 76 -2.95 -34.72 39.89
C ILE A 76 -3.75 -35.89 40.45
N ASN A 77 -3.54 -37.12 39.94
CA ASN A 77 -4.24 -38.31 40.44
C ASN A 77 -3.98 -38.59 41.94
N LYS A 78 -2.73 -38.39 42.40
CA LYS A 78 -2.39 -38.56 43.82
C LYS A 78 -3.12 -37.54 44.69
N GLN A 79 -3.14 -36.28 44.27
CA GLN A 79 -3.83 -35.21 44.99
C GLN A 79 -5.35 -35.38 44.96
N SER A 80 -5.93 -35.90 43.86
CA SER A 80 -7.35 -36.28 43.80
C SER A 80 -7.70 -37.30 44.88
N TYR A 81 -6.86 -38.31 45.07
CA TYR A 81 -7.06 -39.30 46.12
C TYR A 81 -6.97 -38.67 47.52
N GLU A 82 -6.02 -37.76 47.75
CA GLU A 82 -5.90 -37.03 49.02
C GLU A 82 -7.13 -36.14 49.29
N LEU A 83 -7.72 -35.50 48.28
CA LEU A 83 -8.98 -34.77 48.40
C LEU A 83 -10.14 -35.69 48.84
N GLU A 84 -10.26 -36.88 48.24
CA GLU A 84 -11.28 -37.86 48.62
C GLU A 84 -11.11 -38.37 50.07
N VAL A 85 -9.88 -38.43 50.58
CA VAL A 85 -9.60 -38.77 51.98
C VAL A 85 -10.09 -37.64 52.89
N TYR A 86 -9.76 -36.39 52.59
CA TYR A 86 -10.26 -35.24 53.35
C TYR A 86 -11.79 -35.17 53.36
N ASP A 87 -12.44 -35.41 52.21
CA ASP A 87 -13.90 -35.43 52.13
C ASP A 87 -14.51 -36.54 53.00
N ARG A 88 -13.93 -37.74 52.98
CA ARG A 88 -14.37 -38.85 53.84
C ARG A 88 -14.20 -38.54 55.32
N GLU A 89 -13.05 -38.01 55.73
CA GLU A 89 -12.78 -37.65 57.13
C GLU A 89 -13.72 -36.54 57.62
N ILE A 90 -13.94 -35.50 56.81
CA ILE A 90 -14.87 -34.42 57.13
C ILE A 90 -16.30 -34.97 57.28
N ILE A 91 -16.76 -35.87 56.40
CA ILE A 91 -18.07 -36.51 56.51
C ILE A 91 -18.19 -37.32 57.79
N GLN A 92 -17.18 -38.14 58.13
CA GLN A 92 -17.15 -38.93 59.35
C GLN A 92 -17.24 -38.05 60.60
N LEU A 93 -16.43 -36.99 60.68
CA LEU A 93 -16.43 -36.07 61.81
C LEU A 93 -17.76 -35.30 61.94
N ASN A 94 -18.39 -34.91 60.83
CA ASN A 94 -19.72 -34.30 60.85
C ASN A 94 -20.81 -35.29 61.30
N ASN A 95 -20.73 -36.56 60.90
CA ASN A 95 -21.65 -37.59 61.37
C ASN A 95 -21.50 -37.82 62.89
N SER A 96 -20.27 -37.80 63.41
CA SER A 96 -20.00 -37.89 64.85
C SER A 96 -20.54 -36.70 65.65
N LEU A 97 -20.54 -35.48 65.10
CA LEU A 97 -21.16 -34.30 65.72
C LEU A 97 -22.69 -34.43 65.84
N ASN A 98 -23.33 -35.13 64.90
CA ASN A 98 -24.78 -35.27 64.78
C ASN A 98 -25.30 -36.61 65.34
N ASP A 99 -24.45 -37.41 66.00
CA ASP A 99 -24.84 -38.72 66.53
C ASP A 99 -25.65 -38.58 67.84
N ASN A 100 -26.97 -38.74 67.72
CA ASN A 100 -27.90 -38.68 68.84
C ASN A 100 -27.78 -39.88 69.81
N LYS A 101 -27.03 -40.93 69.47
CA LYS A 101 -26.86 -42.12 70.32
C LYS A 101 -25.75 -41.96 71.36
N ASN A 102 -24.75 -41.10 71.12
CA ASN A 102 -23.62 -40.84 72.02
C ASN A 102 -23.36 -39.32 72.15
N PRO A 103 -24.04 -38.62 73.07
CA PRO A 103 -23.95 -37.17 73.17
C PRO A 103 -22.55 -36.71 73.63
N LEU A 104 -21.90 -35.89 72.80
CA LEU A 104 -20.60 -35.28 73.08
C LEU A 104 -20.72 -34.10 74.04
N ASN A 105 -19.70 -33.89 74.89
CA ASN A 105 -19.60 -32.68 75.71
C ASN A 105 -19.12 -31.47 74.89
N GLU A 106 -19.30 -30.25 75.42
CA GLU A 106 -18.98 -29.01 74.69
C GLU A 106 -17.50 -28.90 74.29
N GLN A 107 -16.57 -29.36 75.12
CA GLN A 107 -15.13 -29.37 74.76
C GLN A 107 -14.83 -30.32 73.60
N GLN A 108 -15.47 -31.48 73.55
CA GLN A 108 -15.33 -32.45 72.46
C GLN A 108 -15.92 -31.94 71.15
N LYS A 109 -17.10 -31.27 71.21
CA LYS A 109 -17.69 -30.62 70.03
C LYS A 109 -16.76 -29.56 69.45
N ILE A 110 -16.23 -28.67 70.30
CA ILE A 110 -15.28 -27.63 69.88
C ILE A 110 -14.02 -28.24 69.24
N ALA A 111 -13.48 -29.31 69.83
CA ALA A 111 -12.31 -30.00 69.28
C ALA A 111 -12.57 -30.61 67.89
N ILE A 112 -13.73 -31.25 67.69
CA ILE A 112 -14.12 -31.83 66.39
C ILE A 112 -14.37 -30.73 65.36
N THR A 113 -15.09 -29.65 65.72
CA THR A 113 -15.33 -28.51 64.83
C THR A 113 -14.02 -27.85 64.39
N ASN A 114 -13.07 -27.63 65.30
CA ASN A 114 -11.74 -27.10 64.96
C ASN A 114 -10.98 -28.03 64.00
N ASN A 115 -11.12 -29.35 64.16
CA ASN A 115 -10.50 -30.32 63.27
C ASN A 115 -11.13 -30.29 61.87
N ILE A 116 -12.46 -30.23 61.78
CA ILE A 116 -13.19 -30.07 60.51
C ILE A 116 -12.74 -28.79 59.79
N ASP A 117 -12.64 -27.67 60.49
CA ASP A 117 -12.20 -26.40 59.89
C ASP A 117 -10.76 -26.46 59.39
N ARG A 118 -9.88 -27.17 60.11
CA ARG A 118 -8.51 -27.43 59.66
C ARG A 118 -8.50 -28.27 58.38
N LEU A 119 -9.24 -29.37 58.33
CA LEU A 119 -9.32 -30.26 57.17
C LEU A 119 -9.95 -29.54 55.97
N LYS A 120 -11.00 -28.73 56.18
CA LYS A 120 -11.60 -27.88 55.12
C LYS A 120 -10.60 -26.90 54.53
N LYS A 121 -9.77 -26.27 55.37
CA LYS A 121 -8.69 -25.39 54.90
C LYS A 121 -7.67 -26.15 54.07
N GLN A 122 -7.16 -27.29 54.56
CA GLN A 122 -6.18 -28.12 53.84
C GLN A 122 -6.73 -28.62 52.50
N ARG A 123 -7.99 -29.08 52.49
CA ARG A 123 -8.72 -29.46 51.28
C ARG A 123 -8.84 -28.30 50.29
N SER A 124 -9.18 -27.10 50.75
CA SER A 124 -9.30 -25.92 49.87
C SER A 124 -7.97 -25.53 49.24
N TRP A 125 -6.86 -25.61 49.98
CA TRP A 125 -5.53 -25.36 49.42
C TRP A 125 -5.15 -26.39 48.35
N LEU A 126 -5.46 -27.66 48.61
CA LEU A 126 -5.19 -28.75 47.66
C LEU A 126 -6.05 -28.63 46.39
N ASP A 127 -7.33 -28.24 46.51
CA ASP A 127 -8.23 -28.00 45.38
C ASP A 127 -7.73 -26.86 44.47
N ILE A 128 -7.22 -25.77 45.06
CA ILE A 128 -6.62 -24.65 44.30
C ILE A 128 -5.36 -25.11 43.57
N ALA A 129 -4.45 -25.80 44.25
CA ALA A 129 -3.22 -26.31 43.64
C ALA A 129 -3.52 -27.29 42.48
N MET A 130 -4.52 -28.15 42.65
CA MET A 130 -4.97 -29.07 41.61
C MET A 130 -5.59 -28.37 40.41
N LYS A 131 -6.34 -27.27 40.61
CA LYS A 131 -6.92 -26.48 39.51
C LYS A 131 -5.82 -25.86 38.64
N GLU A 132 -4.81 -25.26 39.26
CA GLU A 132 -3.66 -24.70 38.54
C GLU A 132 -2.90 -25.77 37.73
N GLN A 133 -2.67 -26.94 38.32
CA GLN A 133 -2.00 -28.06 37.64
C GLN A 133 -2.84 -28.65 36.50
N ASN A 134 -4.16 -28.77 36.67
CA ASN A 134 -5.07 -29.22 35.61
C ASN A 134 -5.13 -28.23 34.44
N GLU A 135 -5.04 -26.92 34.73
CA GLU A 135 -4.95 -25.89 33.70
C GLU A 135 -3.61 -26.02 32.93
N GLN A 136 -2.49 -26.18 33.62
CA GLN A 136 -1.19 -26.44 33.00
C GLN A 136 -1.21 -27.71 32.13
N TYR A 137 -1.78 -28.81 32.61
CA TYR A 137 -1.93 -30.04 31.84
C TYR A 137 -2.79 -29.82 30.58
N SER A 138 -3.88 -29.06 30.71
CA SER A 138 -4.76 -28.73 29.58
C SER A 138 -4.08 -27.86 28.52
N GLN A 139 -3.21 -26.92 28.93
CA GLN A 139 -2.41 -26.13 28.00
C GLN A 139 -1.41 -27.00 27.24
N ILE A 140 -0.72 -27.92 27.93
CA ILE A 140 0.23 -28.85 27.31
C ILE A 140 -0.48 -29.78 26.33
N TYR A 141 -1.63 -30.33 26.72
CA TYR A 141 -2.44 -31.19 25.84
C TYR A 141 -2.92 -30.45 24.57
N ARG A 142 -3.25 -29.17 24.68
CA ARG A 142 -3.57 -28.32 23.51
C ARG A 142 -2.35 -28.10 22.63
N ILE A 143 -1.16 -27.89 23.22
CA ILE A 143 0.12 -27.79 22.49
C ILE A 143 0.44 -29.10 21.76
N GLU A 144 0.24 -30.25 22.40
CA GLU A 144 0.39 -31.58 21.76
C GLU A 144 -0.58 -31.76 20.59
N MET A 145 -1.83 -31.30 20.71
CA MET A 145 -2.84 -31.39 19.64
C MET A 145 -2.69 -30.34 18.51
N HIS A 146 -2.06 -29.20 18.75
CA HIS A 146 -1.91 -28.11 17.76
C HIS A 146 -0.50 -27.99 17.16
N ASN A 147 0.48 -28.73 17.67
CA ASN A 147 1.82 -28.83 17.08
C ASN A 147 1.81 -29.73 15.82
N ASP A 148 1.05 -29.36 14.79
CA ASP A 148 1.31 -29.86 13.45
C ASP A 148 2.50 -29.10 12.85
N ARG A 149 3.66 -29.21 13.52
CA ARG A 149 4.97 -28.67 13.07
C ARG A 149 5.42 -29.33 11.75
N ARG A 150 4.78 -30.47 11.42
CA ARG A 150 4.92 -31.26 10.20
C ARG A 150 3.73 -30.96 9.29
N MET A 151 3.80 -29.90 8.49
CA MET A 151 2.79 -29.77 7.44
C MET A 151 3.13 -30.70 6.30
N ARG A 152 2.28 -31.72 6.10
CA ARG A 152 2.25 -32.42 4.81
C ARG A 152 1.82 -31.42 3.77
N ARG A 153 2.70 -31.13 2.81
CA ARG A 153 2.30 -30.45 1.59
C ARG A 153 1.09 -31.25 1.03
N PRO A 154 -0.10 -30.66 0.81
CA PRO A 154 -1.33 -31.40 0.52
C PRO A 154 -1.26 -32.31 -0.71
N ASP A 155 -0.25 -32.11 -1.56
CA ASP A 155 0.00 -32.72 -2.85
C ASP A 155 1.33 -33.51 -2.90
N ASN A 156 1.82 -34.08 -1.79
CA ASN A 156 3.09 -34.83 -1.81
C ASN A 156 2.96 -36.36 -2.05
N PRO A 157 3.17 -36.88 -3.28
CA PRO A 157 3.21 -38.32 -3.56
C PRO A 157 4.48 -39.02 -3.05
N SER A 158 5.51 -38.29 -2.61
CA SER A 158 6.80 -38.88 -2.20
C SER A 158 6.80 -39.43 -0.77
N GLY A 159 5.88 -39.00 0.10
CA GLY A 159 5.86 -39.37 1.52
C GLY A 159 6.85 -38.58 2.41
N THR A 160 7.57 -37.61 1.82
CA THR A 160 8.49 -36.70 2.53
C THR A 160 7.74 -35.67 3.38
N ASP A 161 8.23 -35.48 4.60
CA ASP A 161 7.73 -34.47 5.52
C ASP A 161 8.44 -33.12 5.27
N TYR A 162 7.68 -32.03 5.27
CA TYR A 162 8.19 -30.66 5.13
C TYR A 162 7.80 -29.85 6.37
N ARG A 163 8.66 -28.90 6.75
CA ARG A 163 8.38 -27.95 7.81
C ARG A 163 8.47 -26.51 7.33
N PHE A 164 7.66 -25.66 7.95
CA PHE A 164 7.77 -24.22 7.76
C PHE A 164 9.06 -23.69 8.35
N LYS A 165 9.77 -22.91 7.54
CA LYS A 165 10.87 -22.05 7.99
C LYS A 165 10.53 -20.62 7.59
N SER A 166 11.12 -19.67 8.30
CA SER A 166 11.07 -18.27 7.90
C SER A 166 12.47 -17.70 7.92
N THR A 167 12.72 -16.74 7.04
CA THR A 167 13.93 -15.94 7.03
C THR A 167 13.54 -14.46 7.06
N PRO A 168 14.23 -13.62 7.85
CA PRO A 168 13.97 -12.19 7.81
C PRO A 168 14.56 -11.59 6.52
N LEU A 169 13.78 -10.75 5.85
CA LEU A 169 14.25 -9.80 4.86
C LEU A 169 14.23 -8.42 5.51
N LEU A 170 15.40 -7.93 5.90
CA LEU A 170 15.53 -6.67 6.64
C LEU A 170 15.96 -5.53 5.71
N TYR A 171 15.42 -4.35 5.96
CA TYR A 171 15.92 -3.13 5.35
C TYR A 171 17.32 -2.83 5.85
N ASN A 172 18.19 -2.39 4.96
CA ASN A 172 19.53 -1.97 5.35
C ASN A 172 19.44 -0.66 6.16
N PRO A 173 20.03 -0.59 7.36
CA PRO A 173 19.88 0.56 8.24
C PRO A 173 20.60 1.83 7.75
N ASN A 174 21.41 1.75 6.69
CA ASN A 174 22.13 2.90 6.14
C ASN A 174 21.36 3.62 5.03
N ASP A 175 20.57 2.91 4.25
CA ASP A 175 19.87 3.44 3.07
C ASP A 175 18.37 3.10 3.00
N GLY A 176 17.87 2.27 3.91
CA GLY A 176 16.47 1.84 3.94
C GLY A 176 16.07 0.93 2.78
N LYS A 177 17.02 0.27 2.11
CA LYS A 177 16.75 -0.60 0.96
C LYS A 177 16.89 -2.09 1.27
N LEU A 178 16.07 -2.91 0.61
CA LEU A 178 16.18 -4.36 0.55
C LEU A 178 17.17 -4.73 -0.54
N HIS A 179 18.43 -5.03 -0.21
CA HIS A 179 19.42 -5.40 -1.23
C HIS A 179 19.33 -6.87 -1.64
N LYS A 180 19.56 -7.17 -2.92
CA LYS A 180 19.60 -8.55 -3.44
C LYS A 180 20.64 -9.42 -2.72
N ARG A 181 21.81 -8.84 -2.40
CA ARG A 181 22.89 -9.55 -1.69
C ARG A 181 22.50 -10.05 -0.30
N ASP A 182 21.58 -9.33 0.36
CA ASP A 182 21.13 -9.62 1.73
C ASP A 182 19.93 -10.58 1.74
N ASN A 183 19.26 -10.75 0.60
CA ASN A 183 18.17 -11.69 0.44
C ASN A 183 18.70 -13.12 0.13
N PRO A 184 18.45 -14.12 1.00
CA PRO A 184 18.95 -15.49 0.83
C PRO A 184 18.42 -16.21 -0.42
N PHE A 185 17.30 -15.79 -0.99
CA PHE A 185 16.74 -16.35 -2.22
C PHE A 185 17.44 -15.78 -3.47
N PHE A 186 17.96 -14.55 -3.38
CA PHE A 186 18.70 -13.90 -4.49
C PHE A 186 20.18 -14.27 -4.49
N ASN A 187 20.80 -14.42 -3.31
CA ASN A 187 22.22 -14.78 -3.19
C ASN A 187 22.48 -16.30 -3.24
N GLY A 188 21.45 -17.11 -3.43
CA GLY A 188 21.55 -18.57 -3.59
C GLY A 188 21.70 -19.38 -2.30
N LYS A 189 21.72 -18.75 -1.11
CA LYS A 189 21.73 -19.47 0.18
C LYS A 189 20.51 -20.39 0.33
N ILE A 190 19.34 -19.93 -0.12
CA ILE A 190 18.14 -20.74 -0.26
C ILE A 190 17.82 -20.84 -1.75
N ASN A 191 17.99 -22.05 -2.30
CA ASN A 191 17.73 -22.34 -3.70
C ASN A 191 16.57 -23.34 -3.80
N PHE A 192 15.54 -22.99 -4.58
CA PHE A 192 14.37 -23.83 -4.83
C PHE A 192 14.65 -24.98 -5.80
N ASP A 193 15.70 -24.91 -6.60
CA ASP A 193 16.11 -26.00 -7.48
C ASP A 193 16.94 -27.06 -6.75
N LYS A 194 17.45 -26.73 -5.56
CA LYS A 194 18.27 -27.66 -4.76
C LYS A 194 17.48 -28.92 -4.42
N GLU A 195 18.06 -30.06 -4.71
CA GLU A 195 17.54 -31.37 -4.37
C GLU A 195 18.39 -32.03 -3.28
N VAL A 196 17.76 -32.85 -2.46
CA VAL A 196 18.38 -33.65 -1.41
C VAL A 196 17.73 -35.03 -1.35
N ASN A 197 18.44 -36.01 -0.82
CA ASN A 197 17.81 -37.30 -0.52
C ASN A 197 17.03 -37.17 0.80
N ASP A 198 15.75 -37.51 0.75
CA ASP A 198 14.89 -37.56 1.91
C ASP A 198 15.39 -38.61 2.90
N PHE A 199 15.55 -38.25 4.18
CA PHE A 199 16.11 -39.15 5.18
C PHE A 199 15.19 -40.34 5.48
N LYS A 200 13.88 -40.17 5.30
CA LYS A 200 12.85 -41.17 5.61
C LYS A 200 12.64 -42.16 4.47
N THR A 201 12.52 -41.65 3.24
CA THR A 201 12.19 -42.46 2.05
C THR A 201 13.38 -42.78 1.17
N GLY A 202 14.52 -42.10 1.35
CA GLY A 202 15.73 -42.23 0.52
C GLY A 202 15.59 -41.63 -0.89
N LYS A 203 14.41 -41.11 -1.25
CA LYS A 203 14.15 -40.54 -2.57
C LYS A 203 14.76 -39.14 -2.70
N THR A 204 15.24 -38.80 -3.90
CA THR A 204 15.64 -37.42 -4.21
C THR A 204 14.39 -36.53 -4.30
N VAL A 205 14.38 -35.46 -3.52
CA VAL A 205 13.27 -34.50 -3.40
C VAL A 205 13.79 -33.07 -3.36
N LYS A 206 12.93 -32.10 -3.66
CA LYS A 206 13.29 -30.68 -3.54
C LYS A 206 13.54 -30.31 -2.07
N ARG A 207 14.63 -29.59 -1.82
CA ARG A 207 14.98 -29.13 -0.47
C ARG A 207 14.05 -28.03 0.02
N HIS A 208 13.59 -27.17 -0.88
CA HIS A 208 12.78 -26.01 -0.54
C HIS A 208 11.58 -25.87 -1.49
N TYR A 209 10.46 -25.38 -0.97
CA TYR A 209 9.35 -24.88 -1.79
C TYR A 209 8.92 -23.49 -1.33
N PRO A 210 8.52 -22.60 -2.26
CA PRO A 210 7.96 -21.31 -1.90
C PRO A 210 6.65 -21.51 -1.14
N PHE A 211 6.35 -20.61 -0.22
CA PHE A 211 5.02 -20.53 0.40
C PHE A 211 4.25 -19.33 -0.18
N ASN A 212 2.93 -19.45 -0.31
CA ASN A 212 2.09 -18.34 -0.72
C ASN A 212 2.19 -17.23 0.33
N VAL A 213 2.89 -16.15 -0.01
CA VAL A 213 3.04 -14.99 0.87
C VAL A 213 1.73 -14.20 0.82
N TYR A 214 0.87 -14.42 1.79
CA TYR A 214 -0.10 -13.40 2.19
C TYR A 214 0.68 -12.39 3.02
N HIS A 215 0.80 -11.14 2.54
CA HIS A 215 1.46 -10.01 3.21
C HIS A 215 2.38 -10.44 4.38
N GLY A 216 3.59 -10.92 4.06
CA GLY A 216 4.44 -11.61 5.04
C GLY A 216 4.57 -10.83 6.35
N ASP A 217 4.60 -11.55 7.48
CA ASP A 217 4.59 -10.95 8.82
C ASP A 217 5.61 -9.81 8.89
N GLN A 218 5.10 -8.59 9.03
CA GLN A 218 5.91 -7.40 9.12
C GLN A 218 6.77 -7.47 10.39
N ILE A 219 8.05 -7.14 10.26
CA ILE A 219 8.97 -7.07 11.40
C ILE A 219 8.99 -5.62 11.87
N PHE A 220 8.41 -5.37 13.03
CA PHE A 220 8.46 -4.08 13.69
C PHE A 220 9.47 -4.08 14.82
N ILE A 221 10.26 -3.01 14.90
CA ILE A 221 11.11 -2.70 16.04
C ILE A 221 10.39 -1.62 16.84
N GLU A 222 9.88 -2.00 18.01
CA GLU A 222 9.27 -1.07 18.94
C GLU A 222 10.32 -0.07 19.44
N PRO A 223 9.97 1.22 19.57
CA PRO A 223 10.88 2.19 20.14
C PRO A 223 11.02 1.95 21.65
N PRO A 224 12.17 2.31 22.26
CA PRO A 224 12.34 2.31 23.70
C PRO A 224 11.20 3.05 24.43
N ALA A 225 10.89 2.63 25.67
CA ALA A 225 9.74 3.13 26.42
C ALA A 225 9.76 4.65 26.63
N ASP A 226 10.94 5.25 26.75
CA ASP A 226 11.18 6.69 26.88
C ASP A 226 10.95 7.47 25.58
N MET A 227 10.99 6.80 24.42
CA MET A 227 10.77 7.40 23.10
C MET A 227 9.32 7.28 22.60
N LEU A 228 8.46 6.52 23.28
CA LEU A 228 7.07 6.27 22.87
C LEU A 228 6.23 7.55 22.72
N TRP A 229 6.52 8.58 23.50
CA TRP A 229 5.76 9.84 23.54
C TRP A 229 6.58 11.06 23.13
N GLN A 230 7.74 10.84 22.51
CA GLN A 230 8.60 11.93 22.07
C GLN A 230 7.86 12.80 21.03
N LYS A 231 7.99 14.12 21.15
CA LYS A 231 7.44 15.07 20.19
C LYS A 231 8.10 14.92 18.81
N GLU A 232 7.30 15.10 17.77
CA GLU A 232 7.80 15.31 16.42
C GLU A 232 8.65 16.58 16.38
N LYS A 233 9.83 16.46 15.79
CA LYS A 233 10.74 17.60 15.62
C LYS A 233 10.22 18.49 14.49
N LYS A 234 10.40 19.80 14.66
CA LYS A 234 10.21 20.77 13.59
C LYS A 234 11.12 20.39 12.42
N ARG A 235 10.53 20.22 11.24
CA ARG A 235 11.26 19.92 10.01
C ARG A 235 11.50 21.19 9.25
N LYS A 236 12.72 21.36 8.74
CA LYS A 236 13.09 22.43 7.82
C LYS A 236 13.84 21.80 6.66
N ASP A 237 13.54 22.26 5.45
CA ASP A 237 14.17 21.77 4.25
C ASP A 237 14.21 22.87 3.19
N HIS A 238 15.04 22.70 2.17
CA HIS A 238 15.20 23.65 1.08
C HIS A 238 15.62 22.95 -0.21
N GLY A 239 15.33 23.57 -1.34
CA GLY A 239 15.72 23.05 -2.65
C GLY A 239 15.77 24.13 -3.71
N ILE A 240 16.68 23.95 -4.66
CA ILE A 240 16.78 24.77 -5.87
C ILE A 240 16.19 23.95 -7.04
N ALA A 241 15.44 24.61 -7.90
CA ALA A 241 14.80 24.03 -9.07
C ALA A 241 15.14 24.87 -10.32
N PRO A 242 16.21 24.52 -11.05
CA PRO A 242 16.64 25.26 -12.24
C PRO A 242 15.69 25.08 -13.43
N ILE A 243 15.65 26.08 -14.29
CA ILE A 243 14.92 26.11 -15.55
C ILE A 243 15.86 26.67 -16.61
N LEU A 244 16.08 25.90 -17.67
CA LEU A 244 16.89 26.27 -18.82
C LEU A 244 16.08 26.07 -20.09
N SER A 245 16.09 27.03 -21.00
CA SER A 245 15.38 26.95 -22.28
C SER A 245 16.20 27.59 -23.38
N ALA A 246 16.18 26.97 -24.55
CA ALA A 246 16.76 27.49 -25.77
C ALA A 246 15.73 27.35 -26.89
N ALA A 247 15.52 28.40 -27.69
CA ALA A 247 14.61 28.38 -28.83
C ALA A 247 15.29 28.99 -30.04
N VAL A 248 15.12 28.37 -31.21
CA VAL A 248 15.62 28.84 -32.50
C VAL A 248 14.45 29.04 -33.45
N SER A 249 14.37 30.23 -34.05
CA SER A 249 13.46 30.50 -35.16
C SER A 249 14.15 30.15 -36.47
N ILE A 250 13.74 29.03 -37.08
CA ILE A 250 14.28 28.54 -38.36
C ILE A 250 13.75 29.41 -39.51
N THR A 251 12.49 29.82 -39.42
CA THR A 251 11.84 30.79 -40.31
C THR A 251 10.90 31.66 -39.48
N ASP A 252 10.30 32.68 -40.10
CA ASP A 252 9.27 33.54 -39.49
C ASP A 252 8.08 32.74 -38.95
N GLY A 253 7.80 31.57 -39.55
CA GLY A 253 6.72 30.68 -39.16
C GLY A 253 7.15 29.53 -38.27
N LEU A 254 8.39 29.05 -38.37
CA LEU A 254 8.85 27.81 -37.74
C LEU A 254 9.86 28.07 -36.63
N SER A 255 9.56 27.57 -35.42
CA SER A 255 10.47 27.63 -34.29
C SER A 255 10.60 26.27 -33.61
N VAL A 256 11.80 25.96 -33.13
CA VAL A 256 12.10 24.75 -32.35
C VAL A 256 12.65 25.17 -31.02
N TYR A 257 12.23 24.54 -29.93
CA TYR A 257 12.75 24.79 -28.60
C TYR A 257 13.14 23.50 -27.87
N LEU A 258 14.16 23.63 -27.03
CA LEU A 258 14.56 22.64 -26.05
C LEU A 258 14.46 23.28 -24.67
N ARG A 259 13.86 22.57 -23.72
CA ARG A 259 13.69 23.06 -22.35
C ARG A 259 14.00 21.96 -21.35
N TYR A 260 14.72 22.35 -20.30
CA TYR A 260 14.94 21.57 -19.09
C TYR A 260 14.32 22.33 -17.92
N THR A 261 13.47 21.69 -17.14
CA THR A 261 12.89 22.30 -15.94
C THR A 261 12.91 21.31 -14.80
N GLU A 262 13.26 21.80 -13.63
CA GLU A 262 13.08 21.08 -12.39
C GLU A 262 11.94 21.68 -11.57
N SER A 263 11.31 20.87 -10.74
CA SER A 263 10.42 21.32 -9.68
C SER A 263 10.70 20.52 -8.41
N VAL A 264 10.56 21.17 -7.25
CA VAL A 264 10.80 20.55 -5.95
C VAL A 264 9.55 20.68 -5.11
N ARG A 265 9.06 19.54 -4.62
CA ARG A 265 7.93 19.47 -3.69
C ARG A 265 8.39 18.90 -2.36
N MET A 266 8.04 19.63 -1.32
CA MET A 266 8.34 19.26 0.05
C MET A 266 7.25 18.32 0.58
N PRO A 267 7.58 17.38 1.47
CA PRO A 267 6.58 16.48 2.06
C PRO A 267 5.48 17.30 2.74
N SER A 268 4.22 16.99 2.46
CA SER A 268 3.10 17.62 3.16
C SER A 268 3.04 17.16 4.62
N LEU A 269 2.30 17.91 5.46
CA LEU A 269 2.01 17.47 6.82
C LEU A 269 1.27 16.12 6.81
N PHE A 270 0.42 15.88 5.80
CA PHE A 270 -0.35 14.65 5.66
C PHE A 270 0.54 13.43 5.37
N GLU A 271 1.55 13.57 4.51
CA GLU A 271 2.48 12.48 4.15
C GLU A 271 3.50 12.16 5.26
N ASN A 272 3.77 13.13 6.12
CA ASN A 272 4.85 13.07 7.11
C ASN A 272 4.34 13.09 8.57
N SER A 273 3.05 12.89 8.79
CA SER A 273 2.45 12.84 10.13
C SER A 273 1.60 11.58 10.36
N VAL A 274 0.86 11.56 11.46
CA VAL A 274 -0.04 10.49 11.90
C VAL A 274 -1.47 11.01 11.92
N GLY A 275 -2.37 10.32 11.22
CA GLY A 275 -3.79 10.62 11.18
C GLY A 275 -4.63 9.39 10.86
N PHE A 276 -5.95 9.54 10.92
CA PHE A 276 -6.90 8.45 10.69
C PHE A 276 -6.81 7.84 9.28
N SER A 277 -6.52 8.65 8.26
CA SER A 277 -6.48 8.25 6.85
C SER A 277 -5.07 8.27 6.24
N GLY A 278 -4.03 8.35 7.08
CA GLY A 278 -2.66 8.48 6.61
C GLY A 278 -1.68 8.41 7.77
N MET A 279 -0.70 7.52 7.70
CA MET A 279 0.42 7.49 8.62
C MET A 279 1.71 7.30 7.84
N ARG A 280 2.77 7.98 8.23
CA ARG A 280 4.09 7.71 7.65
C ARG A 280 4.58 6.30 8.04
N LYS A 281 5.02 5.51 7.05
CA LYS A 281 5.82 4.31 7.33
C LYS A 281 7.24 4.73 7.68
N ILE A 282 7.74 4.30 8.83
CA ILE A 282 9.12 4.61 9.24
C ILE A 282 9.98 3.38 8.95
N ILE A 283 10.84 3.45 7.93
CA ILE A 283 11.80 2.38 7.60
C ILE A 283 13.17 2.75 8.18
N PRO A 284 13.89 1.83 8.86
CA PRO A 284 15.26 2.10 9.32
C PRO A 284 16.17 2.53 8.18
N GLY A 285 16.95 3.60 8.36
CA GLY A 285 17.88 4.11 7.34
C GLY A 285 17.24 4.94 6.23
N GLU A 286 15.92 4.89 6.07
CA GLU A 286 15.21 5.68 5.07
C GLU A 286 15.19 7.16 5.48
N LYS A 287 15.73 8.00 4.60
CA LYS A 287 15.64 9.45 4.73
C LYS A 287 14.55 9.93 3.79
N ILE A 288 13.56 10.62 4.35
CA ILE A 288 12.60 11.33 3.50
C ILE A 288 13.35 12.46 2.82
N ASN A 289 13.31 12.49 1.50
CA ASN A 289 13.88 13.54 0.69
C ASN A 289 12.75 14.38 0.07
N THR A 290 13.11 15.50 -0.53
CA THR A 290 12.18 16.26 -1.36
C THR A 290 11.83 15.47 -2.62
N GLU A 291 10.56 15.49 -3.01
CA GLU A 291 10.15 14.99 -4.31
C GLU A 291 10.64 15.98 -5.39
N ARG A 292 11.32 15.48 -6.41
CA ARG A 292 11.96 16.32 -7.44
C ARG A 292 11.58 15.84 -8.83
N ALA A 293 10.82 16.66 -9.56
CA ALA A 293 10.53 16.39 -10.96
C ALA A 293 11.59 17.04 -11.85
N LYS A 294 12.12 16.29 -12.82
CA LYS A 294 13.06 16.75 -13.84
C LYS A 294 12.43 16.48 -15.20
N THR A 295 12.16 17.53 -15.96
CA THR A 295 11.45 17.45 -17.22
C THR A 295 12.32 17.99 -18.35
N GLN A 296 12.45 17.20 -19.41
CA GLN A 296 13.07 17.58 -20.67
C GLN A 296 11.97 17.66 -21.72
N GLU A 297 11.90 18.78 -22.43
CA GLU A 297 10.91 19.06 -23.47
C GLU A 297 11.61 19.45 -24.77
N LEU A 298 11.29 18.77 -25.86
CA LEU A 298 11.62 19.19 -27.22
C LEU A 298 10.32 19.55 -27.91
N GLY A 299 10.20 20.76 -28.44
CA GLY A 299 8.99 21.13 -29.17
C GLY A 299 9.25 21.93 -30.44
N ILE A 300 8.29 21.79 -31.35
CA ILE A 300 8.25 22.43 -32.64
C ILE A 300 6.96 23.23 -32.70
N HIS A 301 7.05 24.50 -33.06
CA HIS A 301 5.93 25.40 -33.23
C HIS A 301 5.92 25.95 -34.65
N TYR A 302 4.78 25.89 -35.32
CA TYR A 302 4.61 26.42 -36.66
C TYR A 302 3.41 27.35 -36.75
N ASN A 303 3.64 28.61 -37.13
CA ASN A 303 2.65 29.61 -37.44
C ASN A 303 2.28 29.53 -38.93
N LEU A 304 1.06 29.04 -39.17
CA LEU A 304 0.44 28.83 -40.47
C LEU A 304 -0.37 30.05 -40.94
N ALA A 305 -0.41 31.16 -40.19
CA ALA A 305 -1.30 32.30 -40.48
C ALA A 305 -1.11 32.86 -41.89
N ASN A 306 0.15 33.04 -42.32
CA ASN A 306 0.47 33.52 -43.66
C ASN A 306 0.07 32.52 -44.76
N LEU A 307 0.30 31.22 -44.52
CA LEU A 307 -0.03 30.16 -45.48
C LEU A 307 -1.55 30.04 -45.69
N LEU A 308 -2.31 30.12 -44.61
CA LEU A 308 -3.78 30.02 -44.63
C LEU A 308 -4.48 31.36 -44.86
N LYS A 309 -3.72 32.44 -45.07
CA LYS A 309 -4.22 33.82 -45.27
C LYS A 309 -5.23 34.23 -44.20
N THR A 310 -4.94 33.92 -42.93
CA THR A 310 -5.77 34.35 -41.80
C THR A 310 -5.12 35.52 -41.07
N GLU A 311 -5.92 36.54 -40.76
CA GLU A 311 -5.47 37.72 -40.03
C GLU A 311 -5.39 37.52 -38.51
N LYS A 312 -5.93 36.40 -37.99
CA LYS A 312 -5.93 36.14 -36.54
C LYS A 312 -4.90 35.08 -36.15
N HIS A 313 -5.28 33.81 -36.15
CA HIS A 313 -4.44 32.74 -35.62
C HIS A 313 -4.53 31.50 -36.49
N ALA A 314 -3.39 30.95 -36.85
CA ALA A 314 -3.27 29.56 -37.27
C ALA A 314 -1.92 29.06 -36.79
N ASN A 315 -1.88 28.23 -35.75
CA ASN A 315 -0.64 27.68 -35.24
C ASN A 315 -0.82 26.23 -34.82
N ILE A 316 0.28 25.48 -34.90
CA ILE A 316 0.39 24.11 -34.42
C ILE A 316 1.67 23.97 -33.61
N ARG A 317 1.60 23.24 -32.50
CA ARG A 317 2.71 22.90 -31.64
C ARG A 317 2.73 21.39 -31.44
N LEU A 318 3.90 20.79 -31.65
CA LEU A 318 4.21 19.40 -31.30
C LEU A 318 5.26 19.44 -30.20
N THR A 319 5.06 18.71 -29.10
CA THR A 319 6.01 18.63 -27.98
C THR A 319 6.20 17.19 -27.58
N TYR A 320 7.45 16.77 -27.44
CA TYR A 320 7.82 15.54 -26.74
C TYR A 320 8.32 15.91 -25.34
N PHE A 321 7.81 15.23 -24.31
CA PHE A 321 8.26 15.42 -22.94
C PHE A 321 8.77 14.10 -22.35
N ASP A 322 9.83 14.18 -21.55
CA ASP A 322 10.32 13.10 -20.69
C ASP A 322 10.54 13.67 -19.29
N THR A 323 9.82 13.14 -18.31
CA THR A 323 9.80 13.59 -16.92
C THR A 323 10.15 12.44 -15.99
N THR A 324 11.16 12.66 -15.15
CA THR A 324 11.49 11.77 -14.03
C THR A 324 11.18 12.48 -12.71
N ILE A 325 10.29 11.91 -11.91
CA ILE A 325 9.97 12.38 -10.56
C ILE A 325 10.69 11.50 -9.56
N GLU A 326 11.72 12.01 -8.89
CA GLU A 326 12.49 11.30 -7.86
C GLU A 326 11.80 11.42 -6.49
N ASN A 327 11.91 10.37 -5.66
CA ASN A 327 11.34 10.32 -4.31
C ASN A 327 9.83 10.58 -4.28
N VAL A 328 9.09 10.07 -5.26
CA VAL A 328 7.64 10.27 -5.38
C VAL A 328 6.91 9.61 -4.21
N PHE A 329 5.99 10.34 -3.59
CA PHE A 329 5.18 9.77 -2.53
C PHE A 329 4.08 8.85 -3.08
N ASP A 330 3.94 7.69 -2.46
CA ASP A 330 2.79 6.81 -2.64
C ASP A 330 2.19 6.46 -1.29
N ARG A 331 0.90 6.09 -1.29
CA ARG A 331 0.19 5.59 -0.12
C ARG A 331 -0.25 4.16 -0.39
N ASP A 332 -0.05 3.26 0.57
CA ASP A 332 -0.49 1.88 0.41
C ASP A 332 -1.94 1.65 0.89
N ALA A 333 -2.42 0.42 0.73
CA ALA A 333 -3.77 -0.01 1.10
C ALA A 333 -4.05 0.05 2.62
N HIS A 334 -3.00 0.19 3.44
CA HIS A 334 -3.07 0.35 4.89
C HIS A 334 -2.89 1.82 5.30
N TYR A 335 -3.02 2.74 4.34
CA TYR A 335 -2.85 4.19 4.52
C TYR A 335 -1.44 4.60 4.92
N ASN A 336 -0.43 3.75 4.68
CA ASN A 336 0.95 4.13 4.98
C ASN A 336 1.57 4.89 3.82
N PHE A 337 2.18 6.03 4.11
CA PHE A 337 2.99 6.78 3.16
C PHE A 337 4.41 6.24 3.09
N THR A 338 4.91 6.09 1.87
CA THR A 338 6.29 5.70 1.54
C THR A 338 6.76 6.51 0.34
N GLN A 339 8.07 6.74 0.21
CA GLN A 339 8.64 7.29 -1.02
C GLN A 339 9.11 6.17 -1.93
N MET A 340 8.58 6.15 -3.16
CA MET A 340 9.09 5.32 -4.24
C MET A 340 10.35 5.97 -4.82
N ASP A 341 11.24 5.16 -5.42
CA ASP A 341 12.50 5.66 -5.95
C ASP A 341 12.27 6.73 -7.03
N ARG A 342 11.40 6.44 -8.00
CA ARG A 342 11.06 7.37 -9.07
C ARG A 342 9.77 7.01 -9.81
N GLN A 343 9.13 8.02 -10.40
CA GLN A 343 8.11 7.85 -11.44
C GLN A 343 8.62 8.40 -12.77
N LEU A 344 8.42 7.65 -13.85
CA LEU A 344 8.86 7.96 -15.20
C LEU A 344 7.63 8.23 -16.07
N LEU A 345 7.55 9.43 -16.62
CA LEU A 345 6.47 9.91 -17.48
C LEU A 345 7.06 10.39 -18.79
N SER A 346 6.53 9.94 -19.92
CA SER A 346 6.92 10.51 -21.22
C SER A 346 5.79 10.42 -22.21
N GLY A 347 5.68 11.39 -23.10
CA GLY A 347 4.60 11.45 -24.07
C GLY A 347 4.82 12.49 -25.15
N ILE A 348 3.84 12.55 -26.04
CA ILE A 348 3.75 13.52 -27.12
C ILE A 348 2.47 14.34 -26.93
N GLU A 349 2.58 15.65 -27.06
CA GLU A 349 1.47 16.58 -27.06
C GLU A 349 1.40 17.33 -28.38
N VAL A 350 0.21 17.41 -28.96
CA VAL A 350 -0.10 18.22 -30.14
C VAL A 350 -1.17 19.22 -29.75
N GLN A 351 -0.92 20.49 -30.02
CA GLN A 351 -1.87 21.57 -29.80
C GLN A 351 -1.99 22.36 -31.10
N GLY A 352 -3.20 22.71 -31.49
CA GLY A 352 -3.45 23.51 -32.69
C GLY A 352 -4.55 24.52 -32.43
N ARG A 353 -4.41 25.69 -33.03
CA ARG A 353 -5.40 26.76 -32.96
C ARG A 353 -5.59 27.40 -34.32
N TYR A 354 -6.83 27.62 -34.69
CA TYR A 354 -7.24 28.28 -35.92
C TYR A 354 -8.37 29.27 -35.63
N ASP A 355 -8.29 30.48 -36.16
CA ASP A 355 -9.37 31.46 -36.18
C ASP A 355 -9.15 32.34 -37.41
N ASN A 356 -10.16 32.51 -38.27
CA ASN A 356 -10.13 33.44 -39.40
C ASN A 356 -11.21 34.53 -39.31
N GLY A 357 -11.78 34.72 -38.12
CA GLY A 357 -12.91 35.63 -37.88
C GLY A 357 -14.25 34.90 -37.98
N PHE A 358 -14.46 34.19 -39.09
CA PHE A 358 -15.69 33.44 -39.37
C PHE A 358 -15.69 32.07 -38.68
N ILE A 359 -14.70 31.22 -38.95
CA ILE A 359 -14.52 29.90 -38.33
C ILE A 359 -13.40 29.97 -37.30
N PHE A 360 -13.55 29.24 -36.20
CA PHE A 360 -12.51 29.02 -35.22
C PHE A 360 -12.49 27.57 -34.77
N SER A 361 -11.29 27.07 -34.43
CA SER A 361 -11.09 25.74 -33.89
C SER A 361 -9.86 25.67 -33.00
N ASP A 362 -9.95 24.86 -31.97
CA ASP A 362 -8.85 24.53 -31.07
C ASP A 362 -8.77 23.00 -30.99
N ILE A 363 -7.58 22.42 -31.09
CA ILE A 363 -7.34 20.97 -31.01
C ILE A 363 -6.23 20.71 -30.00
N SER A 364 -6.41 19.69 -29.18
CA SER A 364 -5.42 19.18 -28.25
C SER A 364 -5.41 17.66 -28.29
N TYR A 365 -4.24 17.06 -28.45
CA TYR A 365 -4.04 15.62 -28.47
C TYR A 365 -2.83 15.27 -27.60
N VAL A 366 -2.97 14.25 -26.76
CA VAL A 366 -1.88 13.74 -25.91
C VAL A 366 -1.77 12.24 -26.13
N TYR A 367 -0.54 11.76 -26.33
CA TYR A 367 -0.20 10.34 -26.40
C TYR A 367 0.83 10.01 -25.31
N ASN A 368 0.41 9.24 -24.31
CA ASN A 368 1.24 8.81 -23.21
C ASN A 368 2.02 7.56 -23.60
N ILE A 369 3.36 7.66 -23.63
CA ILE A 369 4.27 6.59 -24.04
C ILE A 369 4.70 5.75 -22.82
N LYS A 370 5.02 6.41 -21.71
CA LYS A 370 5.47 5.78 -20.46
C LYS A 370 4.77 6.40 -19.27
N ASN A 371 4.29 5.54 -18.37
CA ASN A 371 3.95 5.88 -16.99
C ASN A 371 4.39 4.70 -16.12
N LYS A 372 5.57 4.81 -15.49
CA LYS A 372 6.14 3.72 -14.69
C LYS A 372 6.52 4.21 -13.30
N VAL A 373 6.26 3.40 -12.29
CA VAL A 373 6.75 3.62 -10.92
C VAL A 373 7.84 2.61 -10.63
N CYS A 374 9.00 3.10 -10.21
CA CYS A 374 10.16 2.28 -9.87
C CYS A 374 10.39 2.33 -8.36
N ASP A 375 10.52 1.16 -7.73
CA ASP A 375 10.96 1.05 -6.34
C ASP A 375 11.49 -0.36 -6.05
N LEU A 376 12.77 -0.44 -5.67
CA LEU A 376 13.43 -1.71 -5.39
C LEU A 376 12.78 -2.46 -4.22
N ASN A 377 12.37 -1.72 -3.18
CA ASN A 377 11.76 -2.27 -1.98
C ASN A 377 10.43 -2.95 -2.29
N SER A 378 9.60 -2.31 -3.10
CA SER A 378 8.30 -2.81 -3.54
C SER A 378 8.45 -4.02 -4.45
N THR A 379 9.42 -4.02 -5.38
CA THR A 379 9.71 -5.18 -6.23
C THR A 379 10.17 -6.38 -5.41
N HIS A 380 11.10 -6.21 -4.47
CA HIS A 380 11.56 -7.31 -3.62
C HIS A 380 10.50 -7.81 -2.64
N ARG A 381 9.56 -6.96 -2.24
CA ARG A 381 8.39 -7.39 -1.46
C ARG A 381 7.40 -8.16 -2.32
N LEU A 382 7.25 -7.80 -3.59
CA LEU A 382 6.35 -8.47 -4.53
C LEU A 382 6.91 -9.82 -5.00
N ASP A 383 8.23 -9.92 -5.20
CA ASP A 383 8.93 -11.17 -5.54
C ASP A 383 10.10 -11.48 -4.59
N PRO A 384 9.82 -11.83 -3.32
CA PRO A 384 10.87 -12.07 -2.32
C PRO A 384 11.72 -13.30 -2.61
N TYR A 385 11.19 -14.24 -3.40
CA TYR A 385 11.81 -15.52 -3.74
C TYR A 385 12.67 -15.50 -5.01
N ASN A 386 12.72 -14.37 -5.74
CA ASN A 386 13.41 -14.27 -7.02
C ASN A 386 12.94 -15.31 -8.06
N GLN A 387 11.61 -15.53 -8.17
CA GLN A 387 11.05 -16.59 -9.04
C GLN A 387 10.49 -16.07 -10.36
N HIS A 388 10.17 -14.78 -10.43
CA HIS A 388 9.46 -14.21 -11.58
C HIS A 388 10.20 -13.06 -12.25
N ASN A 389 11.36 -12.66 -11.72
CA ASN A 389 12.20 -11.60 -12.28
C ASN A 389 11.39 -10.31 -12.55
N ILE A 390 10.56 -9.93 -11.58
CA ILE A 390 9.74 -8.72 -11.68
C ILE A 390 10.67 -7.50 -11.81
N PRO A 391 10.46 -6.61 -12.80
CA PRO A 391 11.31 -5.44 -12.97
C PRO A 391 11.19 -4.48 -11.78
N GLU A 392 12.21 -3.63 -11.61
CA GLU A 392 12.18 -2.55 -10.61
C GLU A 392 11.10 -1.52 -10.91
N CYS A 393 10.83 -1.30 -12.19
CA CYS A 393 9.84 -0.35 -12.69
C CYS A 393 8.62 -1.09 -13.24
N ILE A 394 7.44 -0.81 -12.72
CA ILE A 394 6.17 -1.40 -13.14
C ILE A 394 5.28 -0.29 -13.73
N ASP A 395 4.55 -0.62 -14.80
CA ASP A 395 3.56 0.30 -15.38
C ASP A 395 2.53 0.73 -14.32
N ASP A 396 2.25 2.04 -14.28
CA ASP A 396 1.25 2.74 -13.46
C ASP A 396 1.34 2.60 -11.92
N GLY A 397 2.08 1.66 -11.35
CA GLY A 397 2.28 1.55 -9.90
C GLY A 397 2.26 0.15 -9.33
N PHE A 398 2.65 0.03 -8.07
CA PHE A 398 2.69 -1.24 -7.34
C PHE A 398 1.32 -1.63 -6.74
N PRO A 399 1.09 -2.93 -6.44
CA PRO A 399 -0.18 -3.39 -5.91
C PRO A 399 -0.50 -2.78 -4.53
N GLY A 400 -1.76 -2.37 -4.35
CA GLY A 400 -2.24 -1.67 -3.16
C GLY A 400 -1.82 -0.19 -3.07
N GLY A 401 -0.92 0.28 -3.93
CA GLY A 401 -0.50 1.68 -4.02
C GLY A 401 -1.58 2.59 -4.60
N PHE A 402 -1.55 3.87 -4.26
CA PHE A 402 -2.45 4.89 -4.79
C PHE A 402 -2.01 5.37 -6.16
N LEU A 403 -0.71 5.43 -6.44
CA LEU A 403 -0.19 5.74 -7.78
C LEU A 403 -0.77 4.78 -8.84
N ARG A 404 -0.94 3.49 -8.50
CA ARG A 404 -1.62 2.50 -9.35
C ARG A 404 -3.02 2.92 -9.79
N THR A 405 -3.74 3.69 -8.97
CA THR A 405 -5.11 4.16 -9.30
C THR A 405 -5.15 5.45 -10.12
N ALA A 406 -4.00 6.10 -10.34
CA ALA A 406 -3.88 7.32 -11.14
C ALA A 406 -3.44 6.99 -12.58
N ILE A 407 -3.99 5.92 -13.16
CA ILE A 407 -3.67 5.50 -14.53
C ILE A 407 -4.23 6.49 -15.54
N GLN A 408 -3.37 7.01 -16.41
CA GLN A 408 -3.76 7.91 -17.47
C GLN A 408 -4.24 7.12 -18.70
N PRO A 409 -5.19 7.65 -19.49
CA PRO A 409 -5.46 7.14 -20.82
C PRO A 409 -4.19 7.06 -21.67
N ASN A 410 -4.08 6.04 -22.53
CA ASN A 410 -2.98 5.96 -23.49
C ASN A 410 -2.96 7.18 -24.42
N TYR A 411 -4.14 7.68 -24.80
CA TYR A 411 -4.27 8.95 -25.49
C TYR A 411 -5.61 9.63 -25.21
N SER A 412 -5.61 10.95 -25.34
CA SER A 412 -6.78 11.80 -25.23
C SER A 412 -6.79 12.85 -26.34
N PHE A 413 -7.98 13.20 -26.80
CA PHE A 413 -8.22 14.19 -27.83
C PHE A 413 -9.34 15.13 -27.40
N ASN A 414 -9.12 16.43 -27.58
CA ASN A 414 -10.11 17.47 -27.35
C ASN A 414 -10.13 18.38 -28.57
N MET A 415 -11.32 18.71 -29.06
CA MET A 415 -11.48 19.63 -30.17
C MET A 415 -12.67 20.56 -29.95
N ASN A 416 -12.48 21.84 -30.14
CA ASN A 416 -13.53 22.84 -30.26
C ASN A 416 -13.61 23.29 -31.71
N LEU A 417 -14.81 23.38 -32.26
CA LEU A 417 -15.06 23.87 -33.62
C LEU A 417 -16.28 24.75 -33.61
N GLY A 418 -16.17 25.96 -34.15
CA GLY A 418 -17.30 26.88 -34.19
C GLY A 418 -17.21 27.93 -35.27
N ALA A 419 -18.30 28.67 -35.40
CA ALA A 419 -18.46 29.75 -36.36
C ALA A 419 -19.09 30.99 -35.71
N ARG A 420 -18.77 32.16 -36.25
CA ARG A 420 -19.35 33.46 -35.91
C ARG A 420 -20.14 33.98 -37.10
N LEU A 421 -21.45 34.13 -36.92
CA LEU A 421 -22.43 34.50 -37.94
C LEU A 421 -23.00 35.90 -37.64
N TRP A 422 -23.61 36.53 -38.65
CA TRP A 422 -24.31 37.83 -38.54
C TRP A 422 -23.49 38.89 -37.79
N ASP A 423 -22.33 39.26 -38.34
CA ASP A 423 -21.42 40.24 -37.73
C ASP A 423 -21.04 39.88 -36.29
N LYS A 424 -20.85 38.58 -36.04
CA LYS A 424 -20.50 38.00 -34.73
C LYS A 424 -21.62 38.14 -33.68
N LYS A 425 -22.87 38.39 -34.09
CA LYS A 425 -24.03 38.34 -33.18
C LYS A 425 -24.37 36.92 -32.74
N ILE A 426 -24.08 35.91 -33.56
CA ILE A 426 -24.29 34.51 -33.18
C ILE A 426 -22.97 33.77 -33.25
N LYS A 427 -22.62 33.10 -32.16
CA LYS A 427 -21.49 32.19 -32.06
C LYS A 427 -22.04 30.79 -31.81
N ILE A 428 -21.85 29.89 -32.76
CA ILE A 428 -22.23 28.48 -32.63
C ILE A 428 -20.97 27.62 -32.58
N GLY A 429 -21.01 26.51 -31.86
CA GLY A 429 -19.92 25.56 -31.90
C GLY A 429 -20.21 24.24 -31.20
N SER A 430 -19.29 23.32 -31.39
CA SER A 430 -19.30 22.00 -30.76
C SER A 430 -17.93 21.69 -30.15
N ARG A 431 -17.95 20.96 -29.04
CA ARG A 431 -16.76 20.44 -28.37
C ARG A 431 -16.81 18.92 -28.42
N PHE A 432 -15.71 18.32 -28.83
CA PHE A 432 -15.52 16.88 -28.94
C PHE A 432 -14.45 16.47 -27.93
N THR A 433 -14.78 15.54 -27.06
CA THR A 433 -13.85 14.99 -26.07
C THR A 433 -13.77 13.49 -26.27
N TYR A 434 -12.56 13.00 -26.48
CA TYR A 434 -12.27 11.58 -26.57
C TYR A 434 -11.14 11.21 -25.62
N HIS A 435 -11.24 10.05 -24.97
CA HIS A 435 -10.08 9.40 -24.40
C HIS A 435 -10.15 7.89 -24.58
N SER A 436 -8.99 7.29 -24.73
CA SER A 436 -8.85 5.84 -24.83
C SER A 436 -9.05 5.17 -23.48
N LYS A 437 -9.26 3.86 -23.51
CA LYS A 437 -9.14 3.00 -22.32
C LYS A 437 -7.79 3.20 -21.62
N ALA A 438 -7.82 3.19 -20.29
CA ALA A 438 -6.64 3.02 -19.48
C ALA A 438 -6.34 1.52 -19.32
N GLU A 439 -5.14 1.09 -19.69
CA GLU A 439 -4.71 -0.29 -19.56
C GLU A 439 -3.28 -0.35 -19.03
N ASN A 440 -3.10 -1.00 -17.88
CA ASN A 440 -1.79 -1.33 -17.35
C ASN A 440 -1.28 -2.61 -18.02
N ARG A 441 -0.18 -2.50 -18.77
CA ARG A 441 0.35 -3.60 -19.59
C ARG A 441 0.94 -4.73 -18.73
N ASP A 442 1.54 -4.39 -17.60
CA ASP A 442 2.14 -5.35 -16.67
C ASP A 442 1.09 -6.05 -15.80
N GLU A 443 -0.02 -5.37 -15.49
CA GLU A 443 -1.02 -5.82 -14.52
C GLU A 443 -1.58 -7.21 -14.82
N LYS A 444 -1.94 -7.51 -16.08
CA LYS A 444 -2.47 -8.84 -16.45
C LYS A 444 -1.48 -9.96 -16.13
N HIS A 445 -0.20 -9.76 -16.43
CA HIS A 445 0.84 -10.74 -16.13
C HIS A 445 1.06 -10.85 -14.63
N LEU A 446 1.21 -9.71 -13.95
CA LEU A 446 1.46 -9.65 -12.51
C LEU A 446 0.31 -10.25 -11.68
N MET A 447 -0.95 -10.05 -12.09
CA MET A 447 -2.11 -10.70 -11.49
C MET A 447 -2.07 -12.22 -11.63
N ARG A 448 -1.51 -12.75 -12.73
CA ARG A 448 -1.39 -14.21 -12.94
C ARG A 448 -0.33 -14.82 -12.02
N ILE A 449 0.82 -14.17 -11.87
CA ILE A 449 1.95 -14.70 -11.09
C ILE A 449 1.89 -14.34 -9.60
N LYS A 450 1.17 -13.27 -9.23
CA LYS A 450 1.03 -12.76 -7.85
C LYS A 450 -0.43 -12.43 -7.53
N SER A 451 -1.35 -13.34 -7.82
CA SER A 451 -2.80 -13.14 -7.65
C SER A 451 -3.20 -12.64 -6.25
N SER A 452 -2.59 -13.19 -5.19
CA SER A 452 -2.82 -12.77 -3.80
C SER A 452 -2.43 -11.32 -3.50
N SER A 453 -1.51 -10.74 -4.29
CA SER A 453 -1.08 -9.35 -4.15
C SER A 453 -1.98 -8.37 -4.91
N TYR A 454 -2.91 -8.86 -5.75
CA TYR A 454 -3.79 -8.04 -6.58
C TYR A 454 -5.28 -8.23 -6.27
N LEU A 455 -5.68 -9.39 -5.74
CA LEU A 455 -7.08 -9.70 -5.43
C LEU A 455 -7.45 -9.28 -4.02
N GLY A 456 -8.62 -8.65 -3.86
CA GLY A 456 -9.19 -8.35 -2.53
C GLY A 456 -8.51 -7.24 -1.74
N ILE A 457 -7.63 -6.44 -2.35
CA ILE A 457 -6.97 -5.30 -1.71
C ILE A 457 -7.76 -4.01 -2.00
N ASN A 458 -7.80 -3.09 -1.03
CA ASN A 458 -8.24 -1.71 -1.26
C ASN A 458 -7.38 -1.04 -2.35
N ASN A 459 -7.92 -0.05 -3.06
CA ASN A 459 -7.29 0.60 -4.23
C ASN A 459 -7.18 -0.28 -5.48
N ASN A 460 -8.22 -1.06 -5.78
CA ASN A 460 -8.35 -1.68 -7.09
C ASN A 460 -8.45 -0.61 -8.17
N LEU A 461 -7.83 -0.88 -9.31
CA LEU A 461 -7.85 0.01 -10.46
C LEU A 461 -9.28 0.16 -10.97
N VAL A 462 -9.79 1.39 -11.00
CA VAL A 462 -11.02 1.69 -11.74
C VAL A 462 -10.63 1.72 -13.21
N ARG A 463 -11.20 0.80 -13.99
CA ARG A 463 -10.97 0.71 -15.43
C ARG A 463 -12.06 1.50 -16.14
N TRP A 464 -11.65 2.47 -16.94
CA TRP A 464 -12.52 3.23 -17.83
C TRP A 464 -12.42 2.66 -19.24
N ASP A 465 -13.55 2.50 -19.92
CA ASP A 465 -13.60 2.18 -21.34
C ASP A 465 -13.40 3.45 -22.19
N PRO A 466 -13.15 3.34 -23.50
CA PRO A 466 -13.02 4.51 -24.35
C PRO A 466 -14.31 5.32 -24.36
N ILE A 467 -14.20 6.64 -24.30
CA ILE A 467 -15.34 7.55 -24.20
C ILE A 467 -15.24 8.61 -25.26
N PHE A 468 -16.38 8.95 -25.85
CA PHE A 468 -16.53 10.03 -26.82
C PHE A 468 -17.77 10.85 -26.49
N THR A 469 -17.59 12.10 -26.08
CA THR A 469 -18.70 13.02 -25.79
C THR A 469 -18.69 14.21 -26.75
N ILE A 470 -19.89 14.69 -27.05
CA ILE A 470 -20.13 15.87 -27.87
C ILE A 470 -20.93 16.87 -27.05
N ASP A 471 -20.40 18.07 -26.90
CA ASP A 471 -21.15 19.23 -26.41
C ASP A 471 -21.43 20.18 -27.58
N ALA A 472 -22.51 20.94 -27.51
CA ALA A 472 -22.78 22.02 -28.44
C ALA A 472 -23.28 23.27 -27.72
N TYR A 473 -22.98 24.43 -28.29
CA TYR A 473 -23.41 25.72 -27.73
C TYR A 473 -23.82 26.69 -28.83
N VAL A 474 -24.75 27.57 -28.47
CA VAL A 474 -25.17 28.73 -29.26
C VAL A 474 -25.21 29.93 -28.32
N ASP A 475 -24.44 30.95 -28.62
CA ASP A 475 -24.37 32.22 -27.89
C ASP A 475 -24.87 33.33 -28.82
N TYR A 476 -25.92 34.03 -28.39
CA TYR A 476 -26.56 35.13 -29.10
C TYR A 476 -26.34 36.44 -28.35
N LYS A 477 -25.66 37.37 -29.00
CA LYS A 477 -25.43 38.73 -28.52
C LYS A 477 -26.64 39.61 -28.83
N ILE A 478 -27.40 39.97 -27.79
CA ILE A 478 -28.56 40.87 -27.92
C ILE A 478 -28.06 42.30 -28.20
N ASN A 479 -27.09 42.76 -27.40
CA ASN A 479 -26.40 44.04 -27.53
C ASN A 479 -25.00 43.93 -26.92
N ASP A 480 -24.24 45.03 -26.86
CA ASP A 480 -22.86 45.02 -26.34
C ASP A 480 -22.72 44.62 -24.87
N ASN A 481 -23.82 44.68 -24.11
CA ASN A 481 -23.85 44.44 -22.67
C ASN A 481 -24.60 43.17 -22.29
N MET A 482 -25.32 42.52 -23.24
CA MET A 482 -26.24 41.42 -22.96
C MET A 482 -26.09 40.27 -23.97
N SER A 483 -26.01 39.03 -23.46
CA SER A 483 -26.07 37.82 -24.29
C SER A 483 -26.88 36.69 -23.65
N ILE A 484 -27.37 35.79 -24.50
CA ILE A 484 -28.02 34.53 -24.11
C ILE A 484 -27.21 33.38 -24.68
N GLU A 485 -26.86 32.40 -23.84
CA GLU A 485 -26.16 31.19 -24.25
C GLU A 485 -27.01 29.95 -23.93
N LEU A 486 -27.25 29.12 -24.94
CA LEU A 486 -27.78 27.77 -24.80
C LEU A 486 -26.63 26.78 -24.97
N THR A 487 -26.40 25.92 -23.98
CA THR A 487 -25.42 24.84 -24.04
C THR A 487 -26.11 23.50 -23.82
N GLY A 488 -25.79 22.50 -24.66
CA GLY A 488 -26.11 21.10 -24.44
C GLY A 488 -24.82 20.32 -24.22
N THR A 489 -24.69 19.63 -23.08
CA THR A 489 -23.53 18.79 -22.74
C THR A 489 -23.88 17.31 -22.86
N ASN A 490 -22.88 16.48 -23.22
CA ASN A 490 -23.03 15.04 -23.40
C ASN A 490 -24.23 14.69 -24.30
N LEU A 491 -24.27 15.27 -25.51
CA LEU A 491 -25.40 15.11 -26.44
C LEU A 491 -25.59 13.66 -26.91
N THR A 492 -24.53 12.87 -26.90
CA THR A 492 -24.55 11.42 -27.14
C THR A 492 -25.20 10.63 -26.00
N ASP A 493 -25.40 11.26 -24.83
CA ASP A 493 -25.97 10.65 -23.61
C ASP A 493 -25.16 9.43 -23.14
N GLU A 494 -23.84 9.52 -23.24
CA GLU A 494 -22.92 8.46 -22.83
C GLU A 494 -22.93 8.31 -21.30
N TYR A 495 -23.03 7.06 -20.84
CA TYR A 495 -22.85 6.72 -19.43
C TYR A 495 -21.39 6.34 -19.18
N TYR A 496 -20.65 7.19 -18.47
CA TYR A 496 -19.22 6.99 -18.32
C TYR A 496 -18.66 7.48 -16.99
N LEU A 497 -17.42 7.07 -16.68
CA LEU A 497 -16.62 7.55 -15.56
C LEU A 497 -15.50 8.44 -16.10
N ASP A 498 -15.30 9.62 -15.50
CA ASP A 498 -14.19 10.48 -15.86
C ASP A 498 -12.84 9.77 -15.60
N PRO A 499 -11.85 9.90 -16.51
CA PRO A 499 -10.52 9.38 -16.26
C PRO A 499 -9.97 9.85 -14.92
N LEU A 500 -9.19 8.98 -14.27
CA LEU A 500 -8.56 9.24 -12.97
C LEU A 500 -9.55 9.36 -11.79
N THR A 501 -10.85 9.11 -11.97
CA THR A 501 -11.79 9.10 -10.84
C THR A 501 -11.59 7.90 -9.91
N ARG A 502 -11.51 8.16 -8.60
CA ARG A 502 -11.40 7.08 -7.61
C ARG A 502 -12.75 6.64 -7.05
N SER A 503 -13.84 7.23 -7.52
CA SER A 503 -15.21 6.84 -7.20
C SER A 503 -15.91 6.29 -8.43
N MET A 504 -16.82 5.34 -8.23
CA MET A 504 -17.68 4.83 -9.31
C MET A 504 -18.86 5.78 -9.57
N MET A 505 -18.61 7.09 -9.48
CA MET A 505 -19.62 8.11 -9.71
C MET A 505 -19.62 8.48 -11.19
N PRO A 506 -20.70 8.18 -11.93
CA PRO A 506 -20.77 8.49 -13.35
C PRO A 506 -20.78 10.00 -13.58
N ALA A 507 -20.21 10.41 -14.72
CA ALA A 507 -20.34 11.76 -15.23
C ALA A 507 -21.82 12.07 -15.53
N PRO A 508 -22.23 13.36 -15.51
CA PRO A 508 -23.60 13.73 -15.86
C PRO A 508 -23.99 13.29 -17.28
N GLY A 509 -25.25 12.83 -17.42
CA GLY A 509 -25.86 12.55 -18.72
C GLY A 509 -26.18 13.81 -19.50
N ARG A 510 -26.98 13.67 -20.58
CA ARG A 510 -27.37 14.79 -21.41
C ARG A 510 -28.02 15.90 -20.59
N THR A 511 -27.46 17.11 -20.66
CA THR A 511 -27.93 18.26 -19.88
C THR A 511 -28.01 19.50 -20.76
N PHE A 512 -29.09 20.27 -20.64
CA PHE A 512 -29.26 21.56 -21.30
C PHE A 512 -29.24 22.69 -20.28
N LYS A 513 -28.47 23.74 -20.57
CA LYS A 513 -28.35 24.94 -19.73
C LYS A 513 -28.60 26.18 -20.58
N LEU A 514 -29.49 27.04 -20.10
CA LEU A 514 -29.69 28.38 -20.63
C LEU A 514 -29.07 29.40 -19.66
N SER A 515 -28.21 30.28 -20.16
CA SER A 515 -27.55 31.32 -19.37
C SER A 515 -27.85 32.69 -19.98
N PHE A 516 -28.08 33.69 -19.13
CA PHE A 516 -28.19 35.09 -19.52
C PHE A 516 -27.05 35.86 -18.85
N ASN A 517 -26.27 36.59 -19.65
CA ASN A 517 -25.13 37.38 -19.17
C ASN A 517 -25.43 38.86 -19.41
N SER A 518 -25.22 39.68 -18.38
CA SER A 518 -25.41 41.13 -18.45
C SER A 518 -24.27 41.84 -17.72
N ILE A 519 -23.63 42.81 -18.38
CA ILE A 519 -22.58 43.66 -17.79
C ILE A 519 -23.12 45.09 -17.76
N PHE A 520 -23.20 45.67 -16.56
CA PHE A 520 -23.73 47.02 -16.32
C PHE A 520 -22.65 47.96 -15.78
#